data_AF-A0A0A9E364-F1
#
_entry.id   AF-A0A0A9E364-F1
#
_cell.length_a   1.000
_cell.length_b   1.000
_cell.length_c   1.000
_cell.angle_alpha   90.00
_cell.angle_beta   90.00
_cell.angle_gamma   90.00
#
_symmetry.space_group_name_H-M   'P 1'
#
loop_
_entity.id
_entity.type
_entity.pdbx_description
1 polymer ?
#
loop_
_entity_poly.entity_id
_entity_poly.type
_entity_poly.pdbx_seq_one_letter_code
_entity_poly.pdbx_strand_id
1 'polypeptide(L)'
;MEKLLNMSVTANINLIPKQTNDTTSLEQFCRDTVTTIWHYHGGCHVGKVVDQQYRVIGISGLRVVDGSTLLRSPGTNPQATVLMMGRYMGVKILRERLGQEAGV
;
A
#
# COMPACT_ATOMS: atom_id res chain seq x y z
N MET A 1 -21.97 0.22 -24.14
CA MET A 1 -21.31 0.54 -22.86
C MET A 1 -22.22 0.19 -21.69
N GLU A 2 -23.41 0.77 -21.61
CA GLU A 2 -24.42 0.52 -20.58
C GLU A 2 -24.76 -0.96 -20.35
N LYS A 3 -24.96 -1.75 -21.42
CA LYS A 3 -25.18 -3.21 -21.32
C LYS A 3 -24.06 -3.96 -20.58
N LEU A 4 -22.80 -3.57 -20.78
CA LEU A 4 -21.65 -4.20 -20.11
C LEU A 4 -21.57 -3.79 -18.63
N LEU A 5 -21.88 -2.54 -18.31
CA LEU A 5 -21.91 -2.06 -16.93
C LEU A 5 -23.00 -2.79 -16.13
N ASN A 6 -24.20 -2.93 -16.69
CA ASN A 6 -25.29 -3.70 -16.10
C ASN A 6 -24.90 -5.15 -15.81
N MET A 7 -24.25 -5.82 -16.77
CA MET A 7 -23.75 -7.19 -16.56
C MET A 7 -22.70 -7.24 -15.42
N SER A 8 -21.75 -6.31 -15.40
CA SER A 8 -20.70 -6.25 -14.38
C SER A 8 -21.23 -6.01 -12.97
N VAL A 9 -22.24 -5.16 -12.78
CA VAL A 9 -22.85 -4.92 -11.45
C VAL A 9 -23.49 -6.18 -10.89
N THR A 10 -24.12 -7.01 -11.73
CA THR A 10 -24.72 -8.27 -11.25
C THR A 10 -23.70 -9.33 -10.81
N ALA A 11 -22.43 -9.23 -11.20
CA ALA A 11 -21.40 -10.18 -10.81
C ALA A 11 -21.03 -10.04 -9.32
N ASN A 12 -21.11 -11.11 -8.53
CA ASN A 12 -20.79 -11.11 -7.09
C ASN A 12 -19.27 -11.03 -6.83
N ILE A 13 -18.69 -9.86 -7.10
CA ILE A 13 -17.25 -9.58 -6.95
C ILE A 13 -16.89 -8.94 -5.60
N ASN A 14 -17.89 -8.45 -4.85
CA ASN A 14 -17.74 -7.86 -3.53
C ASN A 14 -19.01 -8.13 -2.70
N LEU A 15 -18.99 -7.73 -1.42
CA LEU A 15 -20.11 -7.89 -0.47
C LEU A 15 -20.91 -6.59 -0.27
N ILE A 16 -20.77 -5.62 -1.17
CA ILE A 16 -21.48 -4.34 -1.08
C ILE A 16 -22.90 -4.53 -1.62
N PRO A 17 -23.96 -4.11 -0.90
CA PRO A 17 -25.32 -4.09 -1.45
C PRO A 17 -25.37 -3.23 -2.71
N LYS A 18 -25.89 -3.79 -3.81
CA LYS A 18 -25.79 -3.16 -5.13
C LYS A 18 -27.10 -2.53 -5.57
N GLN A 19 -27.00 -1.39 -6.24
CA GLN A 19 -28.12 -0.71 -6.87
C GLN A 19 -28.16 -1.10 -8.35
N THR A 20 -28.67 -2.31 -8.63
CA THR A 20 -28.72 -2.89 -9.99
C THR A 20 -29.57 -2.10 -10.99
N ASN A 21 -30.33 -1.11 -10.53
CA ASN A 21 -31.26 -0.32 -11.33
C ASN A 21 -30.70 1.06 -11.72
N ASP A 22 -29.50 1.43 -11.23
CA ASP A 22 -28.87 2.74 -11.48
C ASP A 22 -27.42 2.58 -11.94
N THR A 23 -27.24 2.07 -13.16
CA THR A 23 -25.92 1.93 -13.79
C THR A 23 -25.60 3.05 -14.78
N THR A 24 -26.52 4.01 -14.94
CA THR A 24 -26.34 5.20 -15.77
C THR A 24 -25.27 6.14 -15.20
N SER A 25 -25.09 6.14 -13.87
CA SER A 25 -24.03 6.87 -13.19
C SER A 25 -22.75 6.03 -13.08
N LEU A 26 -21.66 6.49 -13.68
CA LEU A 26 -20.32 5.89 -13.50
C LEU A 26 -19.85 5.95 -12.04
N GLU A 27 -20.29 6.95 -11.28
CA GLU A 27 -19.99 7.02 -9.85
C GLU A 27 -20.66 5.87 -9.09
N GLN A 28 -21.96 5.64 -9.34
CA GLN A 28 -22.69 4.56 -8.69
C GLN A 28 -22.14 3.19 -9.09
N PHE A 29 -21.81 3.02 -10.37
CA PHE A 29 -21.11 1.83 -10.86
C PHE A 29 -19.82 1.57 -10.05
N CYS A 30 -18.95 2.58 -9.92
CA CYS A 30 -17.72 2.46 -9.14
C CYS A 30 -17.99 2.05 -7.68
N ARG A 31 -19.00 2.64 -7.02
CA ARG A 31 -19.35 2.31 -5.63
C ARG A 31 -19.86 0.87 -5.49
N ASP A 32 -20.68 0.41 -6.42
CA ASP A 32 -21.28 -0.92 -6.39
C ASP A 32 -20.27 -2.02 -6.76
N THR A 33 -19.29 -1.71 -7.61
CA THR A 33 -18.34 -2.71 -8.14
C THR A 33 -16.93 -2.60 -7.55
N VAL A 34 -16.65 -1.62 -6.69
CA VAL A 34 -15.30 -1.46 -6.13
C VAL A 34 -14.86 -2.74 -5.43
N THR A 35 -13.63 -3.16 -5.71
CA THR A 35 -12.95 -4.24 -5.03
C THR A 35 -11.49 -3.84 -4.82
N THR A 36 -10.79 -4.66 -4.06
CA THR A 36 -9.36 -4.46 -3.85
C THR A 36 -8.53 -5.09 -4.96
N ILE A 37 -7.38 -4.50 -5.24
CA ILE A 37 -6.29 -5.15 -5.97
C ILE A 37 -5.18 -5.65 -5.03
N TRP A 38 -5.49 -5.74 -3.73
CA TRP A 38 -4.64 -6.23 -2.64
C TRP A 38 -3.37 -5.41 -2.35
N HIS A 39 -3.29 -4.17 -2.83
CA HIS A 39 -2.15 -3.26 -2.58
C HIS A 39 -2.39 -2.30 -1.40
N TYR A 40 -2.88 -2.83 -0.28
CA TYR A 40 -3.08 -2.04 0.94
C TYR A 40 -1.73 -1.55 1.51
N HIS A 41 -1.72 -0.35 2.07
CA HIS A 41 -0.53 0.29 2.62
C HIS A 41 -0.91 1.38 3.63
N GLY A 42 0.09 1.95 4.30
CA GLY A 42 -0.11 2.98 5.33
C GLY A 42 -0.36 2.41 6.74
N GLY A 43 -0.53 3.33 7.69
CA GLY A 43 -0.75 3.01 9.12
C GLY A 43 0.45 3.34 10.01
N CYS A 44 1.69 3.20 9.51
CA CYS A 44 2.94 3.49 10.22
C CYS A 44 3.74 4.59 9.50
N HIS A 45 3.07 5.69 9.12
CA HIS A 45 3.65 6.69 8.23
C HIS A 45 4.93 7.34 8.78
N VAL A 46 5.88 7.60 7.87
CA VAL A 46 7.05 8.44 8.12
C VAL A 46 6.60 9.85 8.54
N GLY A 47 7.22 10.38 9.59
CA GLY A 47 6.88 11.67 10.21
C GLY A 47 5.66 11.63 11.15
N LYS A 48 4.98 10.48 11.28
CA LYS A 48 3.87 10.30 12.24
C LYS A 48 4.15 9.20 13.27
N VAL A 49 4.66 8.05 12.82
CA VAL A 49 4.96 6.89 13.69
C VAL A 49 6.46 6.57 13.68
N VAL A 50 7.09 6.67 12.51
CA VAL A 50 8.54 6.50 12.34
C VAL A 50 9.21 7.78 11.85
N ASP A 51 10.49 7.96 12.15
CA ASP A 51 11.28 9.07 11.62
C ASP A 51 11.82 8.80 10.18
N GLN A 52 12.61 9.73 9.65
CA GLN A 52 13.20 9.63 8.29
C GLN A 52 14.21 8.48 8.15
N GLN A 53 14.62 7.86 9.25
CA GLN A 53 15.49 6.69 9.30
C GLN A 53 14.69 5.42 9.64
N TYR A 54 13.35 5.50 9.57
CA TYR A 54 12.41 4.42 9.85
C TYR A 54 12.45 3.93 11.31
N ARG A 55 12.99 4.73 12.24
CA ARG A 55 12.99 4.43 13.68
C ARG A 55 11.65 4.83 14.28
N VAL A 56 11.10 3.98 15.14
CA VAL A 56 9.85 4.30 15.85
C VAL A 56 10.10 5.47 16.80
N ILE A 57 9.30 6.52 16.67
CA ILE A 57 9.49 7.78 17.40
C ILE A 57 9.35 7.52 18.91
N GLY A 58 10.35 7.96 19.68
CA GLY A 58 10.38 7.79 21.13
C GLY A 58 10.82 6.39 21.61
N ILE A 59 11.11 5.45 20.70
CA ILE A 59 11.50 4.08 21.05
C ILE A 59 12.90 3.76 20.52
N SER A 60 13.78 3.31 21.41
CA SER A 60 15.13 2.86 21.06
C SER A 60 15.12 1.44 20.50
N GLY A 61 15.96 1.20 19.49
CA GLY A 61 16.20 -0.16 18.97
C GLY A 61 15.09 -0.75 18.09
N LEU A 62 14.02 0.00 17.80
CA LEU A 62 12.89 -0.47 17.00
C LEU A 62 12.74 0.33 15.69
N ARG A 63 12.55 -0.38 14.58
CA ARG A 63 12.29 0.17 13.24
C ARG A 63 11.15 -0.57 12.56
N VAL A 64 10.45 0.07 11.63
CA VAL A 64 9.43 -0.56 10.75
C VAL A 64 9.80 -0.29 9.30
N VAL A 65 9.94 -1.34 8.50
CA VAL A 65 10.31 -1.25 7.08
C VAL A 65 9.43 -2.18 6.25
N ASP A 66 8.24 -1.71 5.92
CA ASP A 66 7.27 -2.41 5.05
C ASP A 66 6.30 -1.39 4.41
N GLY A 67 5.26 -1.89 3.74
CA GLY A 67 4.25 -1.07 3.07
C GLY A 67 3.45 -0.16 4.01
N SER A 68 3.43 -0.40 5.32
CA SER A 68 2.69 0.43 6.27
C SER A 68 3.28 1.84 6.40
N THR A 69 4.52 2.04 5.96
CA THR A 69 5.23 3.32 6.01
C THR A 69 4.92 4.26 4.84
N LEU A 70 4.27 3.73 3.80
CA LEU A 70 3.96 4.45 2.56
C LEU A 70 2.73 5.34 2.73
N LEU A 71 2.83 6.60 2.28
CA LEU A 71 1.68 7.52 2.20
C LEU A 71 0.81 7.27 0.95
N ARG A 72 1.44 6.82 -0.15
CA ARG A 72 0.81 6.51 -1.42
C ARG A 72 1.46 5.25 -2.01
N SER A 73 0.69 4.48 -2.77
CA SER A 73 1.21 3.29 -3.46
C SER A 73 2.32 3.67 -4.44
N PRO A 74 3.51 3.04 -4.38
CA PRO A 74 4.56 3.25 -5.36
C PRO A 74 4.27 2.45 -6.64
N GLY A 75 4.04 3.15 -7.75
CA GLY A 75 3.79 2.53 -9.05
C GLY A 75 2.52 1.66 -9.09
N THR A 76 2.40 0.84 -10.14
CA THR A 76 1.23 -0.04 -10.35
C THR A 76 1.24 -1.27 -9.43
N ASN A 77 2.40 -1.88 -9.21
CA ASN A 77 2.58 -3.00 -8.28
C ASN A 77 3.71 -2.67 -7.29
N PRO A 78 3.41 -2.56 -5.98
CA PRO A 78 4.38 -2.09 -4.99
C PRO A 78 5.39 -3.16 -4.56
N GLN A 79 5.23 -4.43 -4.96
CA GLN A 79 6.04 -5.55 -4.48
C GLN A 79 7.54 -5.30 -4.65
N ALA A 80 7.96 -4.90 -5.85
CA ALA A 80 9.38 -4.65 -6.15
C ALA A 80 9.94 -3.51 -5.30
N THR A 81 9.15 -2.46 -5.06
CA THR A 81 9.54 -1.34 -4.21
C THR A 81 9.70 -1.78 -2.75
N VAL A 82 8.77 -2.57 -2.21
CA VAL A 82 8.85 -3.06 -0.83
C VAL A 82 10.04 -4.01 -0.63
N LEU A 83 10.29 -4.90 -1.60
CA LEU A 83 11.48 -5.78 -1.59
C LEU A 83 12.77 -4.96 -1.58
N MET A 84 12.86 -3.95 -2.45
CA MET A 84 14.01 -3.04 -2.53
C MET A 84 14.19 -2.28 -1.21
N MET A 85 13.11 -1.75 -0.61
CA MET A 85 13.16 -1.03 0.66
C MET A 85 13.75 -1.88 1.78
N GLY A 86 13.35 -3.16 1.87
CA GLY A 86 13.90 -4.09 2.85
C GLY A 86 15.42 -4.21 2.73
N ARG A 87 15.94 -4.47 1.52
CA ARG A 87 17.39 -4.53 1.29
C ARG A 87 18.08 -3.20 1.54
N TYR A 88 17.53 -2.11 1.03
CA TYR A 88 18.11 -0.77 1.14
C TYR A 88 18.30 -0.36 2.60
N MET A 89 17.28 -0.55 3.44
CA MET A 89 17.37 -0.23 4.86
C MET A 89 18.29 -1.19 5.62
N GLY A 90 18.31 -2.48 5.26
CA GLY A 90 19.28 -3.44 5.80
C GLY A 90 20.73 -2.99 5.56
N VAL A 91 21.06 -2.57 4.33
CA VAL A 91 22.39 -2.03 3.98
C VAL A 91 22.68 -0.74 4.73
N LYS A 92 21.72 0.19 4.84
CA LYS A 92 21.93 1.42 5.63
C LYS A 92 22.23 1.12 7.10
N ILE A 93 21.53 0.18 7.71
CA ILE A 93 21.75 -0.21 9.11
C ILE A 93 23.15 -0.82 9.28
N LEU A 94 23.60 -1.67 8.35
CA LEU A 94 24.94 -2.24 8.39
C LEU A 94 26.02 -1.16 8.27
N ARG A 95 25.89 -0.23 7.31
CA ARG A 95 26.83 0.88 7.15
C ARG A 95 26.84 1.83 8.34
N GLU A 96 25.69 2.08 8.96
CA GLU A 96 25.57 2.89 10.19
C GLU A 96 26.32 2.24 11.37
N ARG A 97 26.31 0.90 11.45
CA ARG A 97 26.93 0.16 12.56
C ARG A 97 28.40 -0.18 12.37
N LEU A 98 28.78 -0.56 11.14
CA LEU A 98 30.08 -1.15 10.82
C LEU A 98 30.96 -0.25 9.94
N GLY A 99 30.42 0.85 9.42
CA GLY A 99 31.17 1.75 8.53
C GLY A 99 31.72 1.02 7.30
N GLN A 100 33.03 1.14 7.06
CA GLN A 100 33.72 0.49 5.93
C GLN A 100 33.75 -1.04 6.04
N GLU A 101 33.62 -1.60 7.25
CA GLU A 101 33.65 -3.06 7.48
C GLU A 101 32.34 -3.76 7.07
N ALA A 102 31.30 -2.99 6.71
CA ALA A 102 30.00 -3.55 6.34
C ALA A 102 30.06 -4.47 5.11
N GLY A 103 31.01 -4.26 4.19
CA GLY A 103 31.19 -5.09 2.99
C GLY A 103 30.00 -5.10 2.03
N VAL A 104 29.10 -4.12 2.13
CA VAL A 104 27.87 -3.97 1.32
C VAL A 104 27.59 -2.54 0.89
#